data_AF-A0A7W6S2P4-F1
#
_entry.id   AF-A0A7W6S2P4-F1
#
_cell.length_a   1.000
_cell.length_b   1.000
_cell.length_c   1.000
_cell.angle_alpha   90.00
_cell.angle_beta   90.00
_cell.angle_gamma   90.00
#
_symmetry.space_group_name_H-M   'P 1'
#
loop_
_entity.id
_entity.type
_entity.pdbx_description
1 polymer ?
#
loop_
_entity_poly.entity_id
_entity_poly.type
_entity_poly.pdbx_seq_one_letter_code
_entity_poly.pdbx_strand_id
1 'polypeptide(L)'
;MTQDARDATACWVAVALSAVIVGAVTVNAAVVDGSALPGFFGTDTYARMVRVVDLWQGGAWFEARYDRILPDGLVSHWTRPLDVLIILCALPFMPVMDAPAALHWGGFIVAPVLCVVAVGGLAFALRPLLGAVQTTFAALALLFIAPIIGVFVPGRPDHYPPLILAFVLILWGLVRLMTEARWRRGAVAVGLGLPLAIWVNISGVLLALAIPVVLGVRWLVSGDDWGRRNVWVAAAAVAGTIGALVIERPPLDAVTAVEFDRLSLWHLSVFVAVLAFWMALGAVERRRPGWTAGRVGRAAVAAPLAVVGLAALLALFPQVLGPDQGIPIDPLYERVRLVRIDEYQPLLSAADLASWGRALTAMAEKGAYFGAAALGLVGLALLLVRGPGPARWVWGTLIALAAVYMGLTWPPNAAWMPLVLAFLAPGYGVLVAGVFEALGALALPIRVPARVAATILVMFAPFGVQRLAAADAAEPGPNLKEVCAFTGVADWIAATMPAPPRLNIMAVADMGSELMYRTPHRVYAMPNHRLQPGFTTTWEVMTADDAATARGIATGAGVDLLVVCDTPGMDGFFTDADSATDFRSRLLAGERPDWLRPLELPARLGDALHVYRVVNDPG
;
A
#
# COMPACT_ATOMS: atom_id res chain seq x y z
N MET A 1 -28.01 30.60 5.63
CA MET A 1 -27.66 29.19 5.36
C MET A 1 -27.69 28.41 6.67
N THR A 2 -28.46 27.31 6.74
CA THR A 2 -28.51 26.42 7.92
C THR A 2 -27.12 25.83 8.20
N GLN A 3 -26.88 25.33 9.41
CA GLN A 3 -25.60 24.71 9.77
C GLN A 3 -25.30 23.51 8.86
N ASP A 4 -26.30 22.65 8.63
CA ASP A 4 -26.21 21.54 7.68
C ASP A 4 -25.79 21.96 6.26
N ALA A 5 -26.28 23.11 5.78
CA ALA A 5 -25.92 23.61 4.45
C ALA A 5 -24.50 24.20 4.40
N ARG A 6 -23.96 24.71 5.52
CA ARG A 6 -22.54 25.10 5.63
C ARG A 6 -21.63 23.88 5.64
N ASP A 7 -22.02 22.85 6.38
CA ASP A 7 -21.21 21.63 6.51
C ASP A 7 -21.23 20.81 5.20
N ALA A 8 -22.35 20.81 4.48
CA ALA A 8 -22.43 20.26 3.12
C ALA A 8 -21.54 21.04 2.13
N THR A 9 -21.58 22.37 2.19
CA THR A 9 -20.72 23.23 1.36
C THR A 9 -19.24 22.93 1.62
N ALA A 10 -18.82 22.75 2.86
CA ALA A 10 -17.43 22.41 3.21
C ALA A 10 -16.94 21.12 2.55
N CYS A 11 -17.77 20.07 2.52
CA CYS A 11 -17.45 18.82 1.87
C CYS A 11 -17.21 19.03 0.36
N TRP A 12 -18.10 19.76 -0.30
CA TRP A 12 -17.97 20.06 -1.74
C TRP A 12 -16.80 20.97 -2.06
N VAL A 13 -16.47 21.92 -1.17
CA VAL A 13 -15.26 22.74 -1.31
C VAL A 13 -14.00 21.88 -1.25
N ALA A 14 -13.91 20.94 -0.30
CA ALA A 14 -12.77 20.03 -0.22
C ALA A 14 -12.65 19.15 -1.47
N VAL A 15 -13.77 18.64 -1.99
CA VAL A 15 -13.81 17.85 -3.24
C VAL A 15 -13.38 18.70 -4.44
N ALA A 16 -13.91 19.91 -4.60
CA ALA A 16 -13.57 20.78 -5.72
C ALA A 16 -12.09 21.18 -5.70
N LEU A 17 -11.57 21.59 -4.54
CA LEU A 17 -10.16 21.94 -4.39
C LEU A 17 -9.24 20.75 -4.65
N SER A 18 -9.56 19.57 -4.11
CA SER A 18 -8.77 18.36 -4.36
C SER A 18 -8.79 17.97 -5.84
N ALA A 19 -9.94 18.00 -6.50
CA ALA A 19 -10.05 17.71 -7.93
C ALA A 19 -9.21 18.67 -8.79
N VAL A 20 -9.21 19.97 -8.46
CA VAL A 20 -8.37 20.96 -9.17
C VAL A 20 -6.89 20.72 -8.94
N ILE A 21 -6.47 20.53 -7.68
CA ILE A 21 -5.05 20.33 -7.34
C ILE A 21 -4.52 19.04 -7.96
N VAL A 22 -5.23 17.93 -7.74
CA VAL A 22 -4.83 16.61 -8.23
C VAL A 22 -4.91 16.55 -9.76
N GLY A 23 -5.91 17.19 -10.37
CA GLY A 23 -6.01 17.34 -11.82
C GLY A 23 -4.82 18.11 -12.41
N ALA A 24 -4.45 19.24 -11.81
CA ALA A 24 -3.30 20.03 -12.24
C ALA A 24 -1.98 19.25 -12.10
N VAL A 25 -1.79 18.52 -11.00
CA VAL A 25 -0.61 17.65 -10.80
C VAL A 25 -0.57 16.53 -11.84
N THR A 26 -1.71 15.92 -12.13
CA THR A 26 -1.83 14.83 -13.13
C THR A 26 -1.50 15.32 -14.54
N VAL A 27 -2.04 16.48 -14.94
CA VAL A 27 -1.73 17.10 -16.22
C VAL A 27 -0.26 17.49 -16.29
N ASN A 28 0.28 18.12 -15.25
CA ASN A 28 1.69 18.49 -15.20
C ASN A 28 2.61 17.26 -15.31
N ALA A 29 2.30 16.17 -14.60
CA ALA A 29 3.08 14.93 -14.69
C ALA A 29 3.10 14.35 -16.11
N ALA A 30 1.94 14.32 -16.78
CA ALA A 30 1.86 13.87 -18.17
C ALA A 30 2.63 14.79 -19.14
N VAL A 31 2.54 16.11 -18.96
CA VAL A 31 3.25 17.09 -19.80
C VAL A 31 4.77 17.02 -19.59
N VAL A 32 5.22 16.86 -18.35
CA VAL A 32 6.66 16.77 -18.01
C VAL A 32 7.27 15.46 -18.51
N ASP A 33 6.55 14.34 -18.43
CA ASP A 33 6.97 13.07 -19.03
C ASP A 33 7.08 13.20 -20.56
N GLY A 34 6.12 13.87 -21.19
CA GLY A 34 6.18 14.25 -22.60
C GLY A 34 5.91 13.11 -23.59
N SER A 35 5.70 11.88 -23.11
CA SER A 35 5.31 10.75 -23.96
C SER A 35 3.78 10.68 -24.17
N ALA A 36 3.36 9.96 -25.21
CA ALA A 36 1.93 9.74 -25.48
C ALA A 36 1.26 8.86 -24.40
N LEU A 37 2.04 8.01 -23.73
CA LEU A 37 1.63 7.11 -22.66
C LEU A 37 2.65 7.23 -21.50
N PRO A 38 2.42 8.14 -20.55
CA PRO A 38 3.37 8.43 -19.48
C PRO A 38 3.74 7.20 -18.64
N GLY A 39 4.98 7.16 -18.14
CA GLY A 39 5.45 6.01 -17.36
C GLY A 39 4.68 5.78 -16.04
N PHE A 40 4.69 4.54 -15.55
CA PHE A 40 4.23 4.22 -14.19
C PHE A 40 5.37 4.32 -13.17
N PHE A 41 5.02 4.67 -11.92
CA PHE A 41 5.94 4.70 -10.78
C PHE A 41 6.01 3.33 -10.09
N GLY A 42 7.22 2.89 -9.74
CA GLY A 42 7.43 1.57 -9.12
C GLY A 42 7.28 0.41 -10.10
N THR A 43 7.74 -0.76 -9.68
CA THR A 43 7.76 -1.99 -10.49
C THR A 43 6.45 -2.78 -10.38
N ASP A 44 5.80 -2.73 -9.22
CA ASP A 44 4.53 -3.41 -8.93
C ASP A 44 3.37 -2.91 -9.81
N THR A 45 3.41 -1.64 -10.22
CA THR A 45 2.37 -1.00 -11.01
C THR A 45 2.27 -1.60 -12.41
N TYR A 46 3.39 -1.98 -13.01
CA TYR A 46 3.38 -2.67 -14.31
C TYR A 46 2.79 -4.07 -14.21
N ALA A 47 3.12 -4.83 -13.16
CA ALA A 47 2.52 -6.14 -12.92
C ALA A 47 1.00 -6.02 -12.72
N ARG A 48 0.54 -4.97 -12.00
CA ARG A 48 -0.89 -4.66 -11.88
C ARG A 48 -1.53 -4.46 -13.25
N MET A 49 -0.87 -3.68 -14.11
CA MET A 49 -1.39 -3.37 -15.43
C MET A 49 -1.40 -4.57 -16.39
N VAL A 50 -0.44 -5.49 -16.29
CA VAL A 50 -0.51 -6.78 -16.99
C VAL A 50 -1.81 -7.50 -16.63
N ARG A 51 -2.10 -7.63 -15.34
CA ARG A 51 -3.30 -8.33 -14.87
C ARG A 51 -4.61 -7.66 -15.33
N VAL A 52 -4.64 -6.34 -15.37
CA VAL A 52 -5.78 -5.56 -15.88
C VAL A 52 -5.99 -5.79 -17.38
N VAL A 53 -4.91 -5.74 -18.15
CA VAL A 53 -4.95 -5.98 -19.61
C VAL A 53 -5.38 -7.40 -19.90
N ASP A 54 -4.82 -8.39 -19.20
CA ASP A 54 -5.18 -9.80 -19.36
C ASP A 54 -6.66 -10.03 -19.03
N LEU A 55 -7.17 -9.45 -17.94
CA LEU A 55 -8.59 -9.53 -17.57
C LEU A 55 -9.50 -8.92 -18.66
N TRP A 56 -9.11 -7.77 -19.21
CA TRP A 56 -9.86 -7.10 -20.27
C TRP A 56 -9.87 -7.90 -21.58
N GLN A 57 -8.76 -8.58 -21.91
CA GLN A 57 -8.61 -9.38 -23.13
C GLN A 57 -9.27 -10.76 -23.07
N GLY A 58 -10.07 -11.04 -22.03
CA GLY A 58 -10.81 -12.30 -21.87
C GLY A 58 -10.17 -13.29 -20.89
N GLY A 59 -9.20 -12.84 -20.09
CA GLY A 59 -8.66 -13.62 -18.98
C GLY A 59 -9.74 -14.04 -17.99
N ALA A 60 -9.60 -15.23 -17.42
CA ALA A 60 -10.59 -15.75 -16.48
C ALA A 60 -10.61 -14.90 -15.19
N TRP A 61 -11.81 -14.57 -14.73
CA TRP A 61 -12.00 -13.71 -13.55
C TRP A 61 -11.26 -14.20 -12.31
N PHE A 62 -11.28 -15.52 -12.06
CA PHE A 62 -10.64 -16.12 -10.90
C PHE A 62 -9.16 -16.45 -11.09
N GLU A 63 -8.61 -16.26 -12.30
CA GLU A 63 -7.20 -16.55 -12.57
C GLU A 63 -6.30 -15.52 -11.89
N ALA A 64 -5.39 -16.01 -11.04
CA ALA A 64 -4.44 -15.19 -10.30
C ALA A 64 -2.99 -15.43 -10.74
N ARG A 65 -2.79 -16.35 -11.69
CA ARG A 65 -1.47 -16.73 -12.22
C ARG A 65 -1.02 -15.78 -13.33
N TYR A 66 0.25 -15.39 -13.28
CA TYR A 66 0.96 -14.81 -14.41
C TYR A 66 1.69 -15.92 -15.19
N ASP A 67 1.13 -16.34 -16.34
CA ASP A 67 1.66 -17.46 -17.15
C ASP A 67 2.95 -17.13 -17.93
N ARG A 68 3.30 -15.84 -17.99
CA ARG A 68 4.50 -15.35 -18.66
C ARG A 68 5.71 -15.26 -17.72
N ILE A 69 5.54 -15.66 -16.45
CA ILE A 69 6.65 -15.88 -15.53
C ILE A 69 7.14 -17.32 -15.68
N LEU A 70 8.44 -17.52 -15.85
CA LEU A 70 9.04 -18.84 -16.07
C LEU A 70 9.57 -19.45 -14.76
N PRO A 71 9.72 -20.78 -14.71
CA PRO A 71 9.24 -21.76 -15.70
C PRO A 71 7.73 -22.06 -15.57
N ASP A 72 7.19 -21.93 -14.36
CA ASP A 72 5.89 -22.48 -13.98
C ASP A 72 4.77 -21.44 -13.84
N GLY A 73 5.01 -20.16 -14.13
CA GLY A 73 4.12 -19.06 -13.77
C GLY A 73 4.22 -18.67 -12.30
N LEU A 74 3.49 -17.61 -11.92
CA LEU A 74 3.44 -17.12 -10.54
C LEU A 74 2.01 -16.79 -10.12
N VAL A 75 1.53 -17.43 -9.06
CA VAL A 75 0.21 -17.14 -8.48
C VAL A 75 0.30 -15.93 -7.56
N SER A 76 -0.29 -14.82 -7.97
CA SER A 76 -0.33 -13.59 -7.19
C SER A 76 -1.28 -13.68 -5.99
N HIS A 77 -0.90 -13.03 -4.88
CA HIS A 77 -1.80 -12.79 -3.75
C HIS A 77 -2.74 -11.60 -4.00
N TRP A 78 -2.55 -10.85 -5.08
CA TRP A 78 -3.35 -9.67 -5.40
C TRP A 78 -4.77 -9.99 -5.87
N THR A 79 -5.70 -9.09 -5.54
CA THR A 79 -7.14 -9.31 -5.65
C THR A 79 -7.83 -8.35 -6.61
N ARG A 80 -9.00 -8.69 -7.13
CA ARG A 80 -9.68 -7.98 -8.22
C ARG A 80 -10.17 -6.54 -7.97
N PRO A 81 -10.44 -6.05 -6.75
CA PRO A 81 -11.03 -4.72 -6.58
C PRO A 81 -10.29 -3.59 -7.30
N LEU A 82 -8.94 -3.56 -7.22
CA LEU A 82 -8.16 -2.53 -7.88
C LEU A 82 -8.19 -2.65 -9.41
N ASP A 83 -8.24 -3.86 -9.97
CA ASP A 83 -8.35 -4.03 -11.43
C ASP A 83 -9.64 -3.41 -11.95
N VAL A 84 -10.75 -3.67 -11.26
CA VAL A 84 -12.05 -3.12 -11.62
C VAL A 84 -12.04 -1.61 -11.52
N LEU A 85 -11.43 -1.03 -10.48
CA LEU A 85 -11.29 0.42 -10.35
C LEU A 85 -10.49 1.04 -11.51
N ILE A 86 -9.41 0.37 -11.95
CA ILE A 86 -8.61 0.80 -13.11
C ILE A 86 -9.45 0.74 -14.40
N ILE A 87 -10.17 -0.36 -14.64
CA ILE A 87 -11.04 -0.51 -15.81
C ILE A 87 -12.14 0.55 -15.79
N LEU A 88 -12.77 0.82 -14.64
CA LEU A 88 -13.77 1.88 -14.50
C LEU A 88 -13.20 3.26 -14.82
N CYS A 89 -11.96 3.55 -14.43
CA CYS A 89 -11.26 4.77 -14.80
C CYS A 89 -10.89 4.82 -16.29
N ALA A 90 -10.76 3.68 -16.95
CA ALA A 90 -10.48 3.57 -18.38
C ALA A 90 -11.72 3.84 -19.27
N LEU A 91 -12.93 3.52 -18.78
CA LEU A 91 -14.17 3.61 -19.58
C LEU A 91 -14.41 4.96 -20.26
N PRO A 92 -14.18 6.13 -19.62
CA PRO A 92 -14.38 7.43 -20.27
C PRO A 92 -13.44 7.69 -21.44
N PHE A 93 -12.30 6.99 -21.51
CA PHE A 93 -11.30 7.15 -22.55
C PHE A 93 -11.57 6.26 -23.78
N MET A 94 -12.22 5.11 -23.59
CA MET A 94 -12.49 4.14 -24.66
C MET A 94 -13.23 4.69 -25.90
N PRO A 95 -14.10 5.73 -25.82
CA PRO A 95 -14.70 6.32 -27.02
C PRO A 95 -13.71 7.07 -27.94
N VAL A 96 -12.54 7.47 -27.44
CA VAL A 96 -11.60 8.35 -28.17
C VAL A 96 -10.22 7.74 -28.38
N MET A 97 -9.92 6.60 -27.77
CA MET A 97 -8.66 5.88 -27.92
C MET A 97 -8.89 4.37 -27.93
N ASP A 98 -7.89 3.61 -28.35
CA ASP A 98 -7.95 2.15 -28.31
C ASP A 98 -7.95 1.62 -26.87
N ALA A 99 -8.34 0.36 -26.70
CA ALA A 99 -8.46 -0.24 -25.38
C ALA A 99 -7.13 -0.26 -24.59
N PRO A 100 -5.97 -0.61 -25.20
CA PRO A 100 -4.68 -0.54 -24.51
C PRO A 100 -4.34 0.85 -23.97
N ALA A 101 -4.49 1.91 -24.79
CA ALA A 101 -4.25 3.27 -24.34
C ALA A 101 -5.26 3.70 -23.27
N ALA A 102 -6.55 3.35 -23.42
CA ALA A 102 -7.58 3.67 -22.44
C ALA A 102 -7.29 3.03 -21.08
N LEU A 103 -6.90 1.75 -21.06
CA LEU A 103 -6.50 1.05 -19.84
C LEU A 103 -5.25 1.66 -19.22
N HIS A 104 -4.26 2.02 -20.04
CA HIS A 104 -3.05 2.69 -19.58
C HIS A 104 -3.39 4.02 -18.87
N TRP A 105 -4.21 4.87 -19.50
CA TRP A 105 -4.68 6.11 -18.87
C TRP A 105 -5.54 5.85 -17.62
N GLY A 106 -6.38 4.82 -17.63
CA GLY A 106 -7.11 4.36 -16.46
C GLY A 106 -6.19 4.04 -15.28
N GLY A 107 -5.10 3.31 -15.54
CA GLY A 107 -4.06 3.02 -14.54
C GLY A 107 -3.30 4.26 -14.10
N PHE A 108 -3.08 5.21 -15.01
CA PHE A 108 -2.38 6.46 -14.71
C PHE A 108 -3.20 7.37 -13.78
N ILE A 109 -4.52 7.44 -13.98
CA ILE A 109 -5.39 8.35 -13.21
C ILE A 109 -6.05 7.73 -11.98
N VAL A 110 -6.02 6.39 -11.82
CA VAL A 110 -6.79 5.72 -10.75
C VAL A 110 -6.43 6.28 -9.36
N ALA A 111 -5.15 6.42 -9.04
CA ALA A 111 -4.70 6.92 -7.75
C ALA A 111 -5.15 8.38 -7.50
N PRO A 112 -4.92 9.33 -8.43
CA PRO A 112 -5.52 10.67 -8.42
C PRO A 112 -7.04 10.69 -8.15
N VAL A 113 -7.81 9.86 -8.86
CA VAL A 113 -9.28 9.79 -8.71
C VAL A 113 -9.65 9.30 -7.31
N LEU A 114 -9.00 8.24 -6.83
CA LEU A 114 -9.22 7.72 -5.49
C LEU A 114 -8.82 8.72 -4.40
N CYS A 115 -7.86 9.62 -4.67
CA CYS A 115 -7.52 10.71 -3.77
C CYS A 115 -8.68 11.69 -3.56
N VAL A 116 -9.33 12.13 -4.65
CA VAL A 116 -10.50 13.01 -4.58
C VAL A 116 -11.65 12.35 -3.81
N VAL A 117 -11.87 11.05 -4.05
CA VAL A 117 -12.87 10.26 -3.31
C VAL A 117 -12.49 10.15 -1.83
N ALA A 118 -11.21 9.96 -1.50
CA ALA A 118 -10.73 9.87 -0.12
C ALA A 118 -10.92 11.18 0.64
N VAL A 119 -10.57 12.31 0.01
CA VAL A 119 -10.78 13.65 0.58
C VAL A 119 -12.28 13.91 0.82
N GLY A 120 -13.12 13.66 -0.17
CA GLY A 120 -14.57 13.83 -0.04
C GLY A 120 -15.18 12.92 1.02
N GLY A 121 -14.78 11.65 1.03
CA GLY A 121 -15.21 10.67 2.02
C GLY A 121 -14.77 11.04 3.44
N LEU A 122 -13.54 11.53 3.61
CA LEU A 122 -13.01 11.99 4.90
C LEU A 122 -13.74 13.25 5.39
N ALA A 123 -13.98 14.23 4.51
CA ALA A 123 -14.78 15.41 4.85
C ALA A 123 -16.19 15.01 5.31
N PHE A 124 -16.84 14.12 4.57
CA PHE A 124 -18.16 13.60 4.92
C PHE A 124 -18.13 12.76 6.20
N ALA A 125 -17.04 12.04 6.46
CA ALA A 125 -16.88 11.27 7.69
C ALA A 125 -16.82 12.19 8.92
N LEU A 126 -16.06 13.28 8.82
CA LEU A 126 -15.71 14.18 9.93
C LEU A 126 -16.71 15.33 10.15
N ARG A 127 -17.58 15.64 9.18
CA ARG A 127 -18.56 16.74 9.30
C ARG A 127 -19.38 16.76 10.60
N PRO A 128 -19.77 15.62 11.24
CA PRO A 128 -20.56 15.70 12.47
C PRO A 128 -19.73 16.08 13.70
N LEU A 129 -18.40 16.10 13.58
CA LEU A 129 -17.45 16.29 14.68
C LEU A 129 -16.75 17.64 14.66
N LEU A 130 -16.65 18.27 13.48
CA LEU A 130 -15.84 19.46 13.24
C LEU A 130 -16.67 20.54 12.54
N GLY A 131 -16.29 21.81 12.69
CA GLY A 131 -16.88 22.90 11.92
C GLY A 131 -16.39 22.91 10.47
N ALA A 132 -17.14 23.57 9.57
CA ALA A 132 -16.88 23.64 8.12
C ALA A 132 -15.39 23.86 7.73
N VAL A 133 -14.71 24.86 8.32
CA VAL A 133 -13.30 25.17 8.00
C VAL A 133 -12.38 24.02 8.44
N GLN A 134 -12.55 23.55 9.67
CA GLN A 134 -11.80 22.42 10.22
C GLN A 134 -12.02 21.13 9.41
N THR A 135 -13.25 20.83 9.00
CA THR A 135 -13.56 19.68 8.13
C THR A 135 -12.83 19.78 6.80
N THR A 136 -12.83 20.95 6.18
CA THR A 136 -12.17 21.18 4.89
C THR A 136 -10.67 20.92 5.00
N PHE A 137 -9.99 21.51 5.98
CA PHE A 137 -8.55 21.32 6.16
C PHE A 137 -8.18 19.92 6.67
N ALA A 138 -8.99 19.31 7.54
CA ALA A 138 -8.82 17.92 7.98
C ALA A 138 -8.87 16.93 6.82
N ALA A 139 -9.75 17.17 5.85
CA ALA A 139 -9.84 16.36 4.64
C ALA A 139 -8.68 16.63 3.67
N LEU A 140 -8.38 17.91 3.41
CA LEU A 140 -7.29 18.31 2.50
C LEU A 140 -5.90 17.94 3.02
N ALA A 141 -5.73 17.67 4.32
CA ALA A 141 -4.46 17.22 4.89
C ALA A 141 -3.88 15.99 4.17
N LEU A 142 -4.72 15.13 3.58
CA LEU A 142 -4.26 14.00 2.76
C LEU A 142 -3.42 14.42 1.54
N LEU A 143 -3.62 15.63 1.02
CA LEU A 143 -2.89 16.16 -0.14
C LEU A 143 -1.54 16.80 0.23
N PHE A 144 -1.39 17.24 1.48
CA PHE A 144 -0.25 18.07 1.90
C PHE A 144 0.75 17.31 2.78
N ILE A 145 0.39 16.12 3.26
CA ILE A 145 1.32 15.22 3.95
C ILE A 145 2.06 14.40 2.90
N ALA A 146 3.35 14.70 2.66
CA ALA A 146 4.13 14.17 1.53
C ALA A 146 4.08 12.63 1.38
N PRO A 147 4.21 11.82 2.46
CA PRO A 147 4.10 10.37 2.33
C PRO A 147 2.70 9.86 1.93
N ILE A 148 1.63 10.61 2.26
CA ILE A 148 0.26 10.26 1.84
C ILE A 148 0.07 10.62 0.37
N ILE A 149 0.39 11.85 -0.06
CA ILE A 149 0.22 12.22 -1.46
C ILE A 149 1.12 11.37 -2.38
N GLY A 150 2.27 10.90 -1.89
CA GLY A 150 3.16 9.98 -2.58
C GLY A 150 2.50 8.67 -3.03
N VAL A 151 1.45 8.20 -2.34
CA VAL A 151 0.68 7.01 -2.77
C VAL A 151 -0.46 7.35 -3.74
N PHE A 152 -0.83 8.62 -3.85
CA PHE A 152 -1.90 9.12 -4.73
C PHE A 152 -1.36 9.79 -6.01
N VAL A 153 -0.04 9.75 -6.25
CA VAL A 153 0.57 10.34 -7.44
C VAL A 153 0.03 9.68 -8.72
N PRO A 154 -0.10 10.44 -9.82
CA PRO A 154 -0.45 9.88 -11.11
C PRO A 154 0.58 8.83 -11.54
N GLY A 155 0.13 7.79 -12.24
CA GLY A 155 1.00 6.69 -12.66
C GLY A 155 1.32 5.67 -11.56
N ARG A 156 0.60 5.69 -10.42
CA ARG A 156 0.79 4.71 -9.33
C ARG A 156 -0.46 3.84 -9.08
N PRO A 157 -0.86 2.95 -10.01
CA PRO A 157 -1.97 2.01 -9.82
C PRO A 157 -1.61 0.91 -8.80
N ASP A 158 -1.61 1.28 -7.53
CA ASP A 158 -1.13 0.45 -6.41
C ASP A 158 -2.20 0.31 -5.30
N HIS A 159 -1.91 -0.49 -4.30
CA HIS A 159 -2.84 -0.96 -3.28
C HIS A 159 -3.08 0.02 -2.12
N TYR A 160 -2.24 1.04 -1.95
CA TYR A 160 -2.38 2.02 -0.86
C TYR A 160 -3.63 2.93 -1.01
N PRO A 161 -3.95 3.51 -2.19
CA PRO A 161 -5.18 4.29 -2.39
C PRO A 161 -6.48 3.58 -1.97
N PRO A 162 -6.78 2.34 -2.42
CA PRO A 162 -8.00 1.66 -1.99
C PRO A 162 -7.96 1.28 -0.49
N LEU A 163 -6.79 1.02 0.10
CA LEU A 163 -6.66 0.78 1.54
C LEU A 163 -7.02 2.02 2.36
N ILE A 164 -6.59 3.21 1.93
CA ILE A 164 -6.98 4.48 2.56
C ILE A 164 -8.49 4.71 2.42
N LEU A 165 -9.11 4.35 1.29
CA LEU A 165 -10.57 4.42 1.14
C LEU A 165 -11.32 3.45 2.08
N ALA A 166 -10.81 2.23 2.26
CA ALA A 166 -11.37 1.30 3.24
C ALA A 166 -11.27 1.89 4.66
N PHE A 167 -10.15 2.53 5.01
CA PHE A 167 -10.02 3.28 6.26
C PHE A 167 -11.03 4.43 6.37
N VAL A 168 -11.24 5.22 5.31
CA VAL A 168 -12.23 6.31 5.30
C VAL A 168 -13.64 5.78 5.52
N LEU A 169 -14.01 4.63 4.94
CA LEU A 169 -15.29 3.97 5.21
C LEU A 169 -15.41 3.49 6.67
N ILE A 170 -14.34 2.91 7.22
CA ILE A 170 -14.29 2.50 8.63
C ILE A 170 -14.45 3.73 9.53
N LEU A 171 -13.70 4.80 9.29
CA LEU A 171 -13.80 6.04 10.05
C LEU A 171 -15.20 6.66 9.95
N TRP A 172 -15.75 6.70 8.74
CA TRP A 172 -17.14 7.10 8.53
C TRP A 172 -18.06 6.30 9.44
N GLY A 173 -17.95 4.97 9.42
CA GLY A 173 -18.75 4.08 10.25
C GLY A 173 -18.54 4.29 11.75
N LEU A 174 -17.29 4.45 12.21
CA LEU A 174 -16.93 4.67 13.61
C LEU A 174 -17.56 5.95 14.16
N VAL A 175 -17.54 7.04 13.40
CA VAL A 175 -18.18 8.30 13.81
C VAL A 175 -19.65 8.05 14.12
N ARG A 176 -20.41 7.45 13.18
CA ARG A 176 -21.85 7.17 13.38
C ARG A 176 -22.09 6.17 14.49
N LEU A 177 -21.24 5.14 14.57
CA LEU A 177 -21.30 4.11 15.60
C LEU A 177 -21.10 4.69 17.00
N MET A 178 -20.28 5.72 17.16
CA MET A 178 -19.93 6.30 18.45
C MET A 178 -20.81 7.49 18.84
N THR A 179 -21.30 8.27 17.87
CA THR A 179 -21.92 9.58 18.16
C THR A 179 -23.41 9.64 17.87
N GLU A 180 -23.96 8.74 17.03
CA GLU A 180 -25.37 8.79 16.62
C GLU A 180 -26.24 7.77 17.35
N ALA A 181 -27.52 8.11 17.56
CA ALA A 181 -28.51 7.19 18.08
C ALA A 181 -28.80 6.03 17.10
N ARG A 182 -28.77 6.29 15.79
CA ARG A 182 -28.99 5.31 14.72
C ARG A 182 -27.67 4.62 14.31
N TRP A 183 -26.99 4.05 15.29
CA TRP A 183 -25.63 3.50 15.14
C TRP A 183 -25.49 2.30 14.19
N ARG A 184 -26.59 1.61 13.83
CA ARG A 184 -26.54 0.37 13.00
C ARG A 184 -25.86 0.59 11.65
N ARG A 185 -26.13 1.73 10.98
CA ARG A 185 -25.46 2.06 9.71
C ARG A 185 -23.96 2.20 9.89
N GLY A 186 -23.54 2.81 10.99
CA GLY A 186 -22.14 2.90 11.39
C GLY A 186 -21.53 1.52 11.64
N ALA A 187 -22.22 0.66 12.41
CA ALA A 187 -21.76 -0.69 12.69
C ALA A 187 -21.58 -1.52 11.40
N VAL A 188 -22.53 -1.45 10.47
CA VAL A 188 -22.45 -2.15 9.18
C VAL A 188 -21.28 -1.61 8.35
N ALA A 189 -21.08 -0.30 8.28
CA ALA A 189 -19.96 0.26 7.52
C ALA A 189 -18.59 -0.08 8.12
N VAL A 190 -18.45 -0.07 9.46
CA VAL A 190 -17.23 -0.57 10.11
C VAL A 190 -17.04 -2.03 9.76
N GLY A 191 -18.07 -2.86 9.97
CA GLY A 191 -18.01 -4.29 9.73
C GLY A 191 -17.66 -4.65 8.29
N LEU A 192 -18.25 -3.99 7.28
CA LEU A 192 -17.92 -4.20 5.86
C LEU A 192 -16.55 -3.62 5.48
N GLY A 193 -16.13 -2.54 6.14
CA GLY A 193 -14.84 -1.90 5.89
C GLY A 193 -13.64 -2.75 6.30
N LEU A 194 -13.74 -3.55 7.37
CA LEU A 194 -12.65 -4.43 7.83
C LEU A 194 -12.24 -5.50 6.80
N PRO A 195 -13.14 -6.35 6.27
CA PRO A 195 -12.79 -7.30 5.23
C PRO A 195 -12.49 -6.60 3.90
N LEU A 196 -13.09 -5.45 3.60
CA LEU A 196 -12.71 -4.65 2.43
C LEU A 196 -11.24 -4.22 2.51
N ALA A 197 -10.77 -3.78 3.68
CA ALA A 197 -9.37 -3.40 3.88
C ALA A 197 -8.42 -4.56 3.58
N ILE A 198 -8.72 -5.77 4.09
CA ILE A 198 -7.94 -7.00 3.80
C ILE A 198 -8.05 -7.37 2.31
N TRP A 199 -9.25 -7.26 1.74
CA TRP A 199 -9.52 -7.65 0.37
C TRP A 199 -8.72 -6.80 -0.61
N VAL A 200 -8.62 -5.48 -0.41
CA VAL A 200 -7.81 -4.62 -1.28
C VAL A 200 -6.31 -4.75 -1.02
N ASN A 201 -5.92 -4.99 0.24
CA ASN A 201 -4.54 -5.26 0.61
C ASN A 201 -4.42 -6.00 1.95
N ILE A 202 -3.55 -7.01 2.03
CA ILE A 202 -3.39 -7.82 3.26
C ILE A 202 -2.99 -7.00 4.50
N SER A 203 -2.29 -5.88 4.33
CA SER A 203 -1.97 -4.92 5.38
C SER A 203 -3.19 -4.42 6.15
N GLY A 204 -4.38 -4.47 5.55
CA GLY A 204 -5.66 -4.24 6.21
C GLY A 204 -5.96 -5.17 7.39
N VAL A 205 -5.23 -6.29 7.54
CA VAL A 205 -5.35 -7.20 8.69
C VAL A 205 -5.09 -6.47 10.01
N LEU A 206 -4.18 -5.50 10.05
CA LEU A 206 -3.90 -4.72 11.25
C LEU A 206 -5.10 -3.84 11.64
N LEU A 207 -5.87 -3.30 10.68
CA LEU A 207 -7.16 -2.64 10.99
C LEU A 207 -8.18 -3.66 11.52
N ALA A 208 -8.26 -4.83 10.88
CA ALA A 208 -9.17 -5.90 11.27
C ALA A 208 -8.87 -6.47 12.67
N LEU A 209 -7.64 -6.35 13.16
CA LEU A 209 -7.25 -6.69 14.53
C LEU A 209 -7.50 -5.54 15.50
N ALA A 210 -7.04 -4.33 15.18
CA ALA A 210 -7.06 -3.21 16.11
C ALA A 210 -8.47 -2.66 16.38
N ILE A 211 -9.34 -2.60 15.36
CA ILE A 211 -10.68 -2.04 15.50
C ILE A 211 -11.57 -2.87 16.46
N PRO A 212 -11.67 -4.20 16.33
CA PRO A 212 -12.40 -5.02 17.30
C PRO A 212 -11.87 -4.88 18.73
N VAL A 213 -10.55 -4.73 18.91
CA VAL A 213 -9.96 -4.50 20.25
C VAL A 213 -10.43 -3.16 20.82
N VAL A 214 -10.37 -2.07 20.06
CA VAL A 214 -10.87 -0.76 20.51
C VAL A 214 -12.35 -0.79 20.85
N LEU A 215 -13.18 -1.44 20.03
CA LEU A 215 -14.60 -1.62 20.28
C LEU A 215 -14.88 -2.54 21.49
N GLY A 216 -14.00 -3.52 21.72
CA GLY A 216 -14.00 -4.36 22.92
C GLY A 216 -13.69 -3.57 24.18
N VAL A 217 -12.67 -2.71 24.16
CA VAL A 217 -12.36 -1.76 25.25
C VAL A 217 -13.52 -0.80 25.48
N ARG A 218 -14.13 -0.30 24.42
CA ARG A 218 -15.32 0.55 24.51
C ARG A 218 -16.48 -0.16 25.23
N TRP A 219 -16.69 -1.45 24.94
CA TRP A 219 -17.63 -2.28 25.68
C TRP A 219 -17.20 -2.50 27.13
N LEU A 220 -15.93 -2.81 27.42
CA LEU A 220 -15.38 -3.03 28.77
C LEU A 220 -15.49 -1.79 29.67
N VAL A 221 -15.42 -0.59 29.11
CA VAL A 221 -15.46 0.66 29.88
C VAL A 221 -16.90 1.05 30.22
N SER A 222 -17.80 1.15 29.24
CA SER A 222 -19.15 1.68 29.50
C SER A 222 -20.22 0.62 29.71
N GLY A 223 -20.19 -0.49 28.97
CA GLY A 223 -21.05 -1.65 29.29
C GLY A 223 -22.51 -1.54 28.88
N ASP A 224 -22.85 -0.57 28.04
CA ASP A 224 -24.22 -0.37 27.59
C ASP A 224 -24.58 -1.31 26.42
N ASP A 225 -25.28 -0.79 25.41
CA ASP A 225 -25.60 -1.53 24.20
C ASP A 225 -24.38 -1.88 23.31
N TRP A 226 -23.16 -1.64 23.78
CA TRP A 226 -21.91 -1.89 23.04
C TRP A 226 -21.68 -3.36 22.71
N GLY A 227 -22.13 -4.30 23.55
CA GLY A 227 -22.08 -5.73 23.20
C GLY A 227 -22.90 -6.01 21.94
N ARG A 228 -24.12 -5.45 21.88
CA ARG A 228 -25.00 -5.53 20.71
C ARG A 228 -24.42 -4.79 19.50
N ARG A 229 -23.81 -3.62 19.69
CA ARG A 229 -23.11 -2.89 18.61
C ARG A 229 -22.02 -3.75 17.98
N ASN A 230 -21.22 -4.41 18.81
CA ASN A 230 -20.12 -5.25 18.37
C ASN A 230 -20.59 -6.52 17.66
N VAL A 231 -21.72 -7.11 18.05
CA VAL A 231 -22.38 -8.18 17.27
C VAL A 231 -22.69 -7.71 15.84
N TRP A 232 -23.25 -6.51 15.66
CA TRP A 232 -23.57 -5.99 14.33
C TRP A 232 -22.31 -5.73 13.48
N VAL A 233 -21.25 -5.19 14.09
CA VAL A 233 -19.95 -5.01 13.41
C VAL A 233 -19.40 -6.37 12.97
N ALA A 234 -19.35 -7.35 13.88
CA ALA A 234 -18.82 -8.67 13.58
C ALA A 234 -19.67 -9.42 12.54
N ALA A 235 -20.99 -9.33 12.61
CA ALA A 235 -21.89 -9.94 11.64
C ALA A 235 -21.73 -9.33 10.24
N ALA A 236 -21.58 -8.00 10.15
CA ALA A 236 -21.29 -7.33 8.89
C ALA A 236 -19.89 -7.69 8.36
N ALA A 237 -18.90 -7.90 9.23
CA ALA A 237 -17.56 -8.37 8.81
C ALA A 237 -17.59 -9.80 8.27
N VAL A 238 -18.33 -10.71 8.90
CA VAL A 238 -18.56 -12.07 8.38
C VAL A 238 -19.26 -12.00 7.01
N ALA A 239 -20.36 -11.25 6.90
CA ALA A 239 -21.09 -11.11 5.65
C ALA A 239 -20.24 -10.47 4.53
N GLY A 240 -19.46 -9.44 4.86
CA GLY A 240 -18.53 -8.79 3.93
C GLY A 240 -17.42 -9.72 3.47
N THR A 241 -16.88 -10.55 4.37
CA THR A 241 -15.85 -11.55 4.04
C THR A 241 -16.41 -12.62 3.11
N ILE A 242 -17.60 -13.14 3.41
CA ILE A 242 -18.28 -14.12 2.54
C ILE A 242 -18.51 -13.53 1.15
N GLY A 243 -19.04 -12.31 1.07
CA GLY A 243 -19.25 -11.62 -0.21
C GLY A 243 -17.95 -11.44 -1.00
N ALA A 244 -16.89 -11.00 -0.33
CA ALA A 244 -15.58 -10.86 -0.96
C ALA A 244 -15.00 -12.20 -1.43
N LEU A 245 -15.13 -13.28 -0.66
CA LEU A 245 -14.65 -14.61 -1.05
C LEU A 245 -15.42 -15.17 -2.25
N VAL A 246 -16.74 -14.99 -2.30
CA VAL A 246 -17.58 -15.41 -3.44
C VAL A 246 -17.22 -14.65 -4.71
N ILE A 247 -16.85 -13.37 -4.60
CA ILE A 247 -16.42 -12.55 -5.73
C ILE A 247 -14.99 -12.91 -6.14
N GLU A 248 -14.08 -13.13 -5.19
CA GLU A 248 -12.64 -13.23 -5.45
C GLU A 248 -12.17 -14.63 -5.83
N ARG A 249 -12.86 -15.68 -5.37
CA ARG A 249 -12.41 -17.07 -5.50
C ARG A 249 -13.40 -17.95 -6.25
N PRO A 250 -12.92 -19.00 -6.94
CA PRO A 250 -13.77 -20.07 -7.43
C PRO A 250 -14.65 -20.64 -6.29
N PRO A 251 -15.86 -21.16 -6.57
CA PRO A 251 -16.80 -21.56 -5.53
C PRO A 251 -16.25 -22.56 -4.49
N LEU A 252 -15.42 -23.50 -4.91
CA LEU A 252 -14.78 -24.46 -4.00
C LEU A 252 -13.74 -23.76 -3.11
N ASP A 253 -12.81 -23.03 -3.74
CA ASP A 253 -11.75 -22.31 -3.04
C ASP A 253 -12.26 -21.22 -2.11
N ALA A 254 -13.43 -20.64 -2.39
CA ALA A 254 -14.09 -19.67 -1.52
C ALA A 254 -14.40 -20.25 -0.12
N VAL A 255 -14.48 -21.57 0.02
CA VAL A 255 -14.75 -22.26 1.30
C VAL A 255 -13.64 -23.21 1.75
N THR A 256 -12.65 -23.53 0.90
CA THR A 256 -11.56 -24.47 1.23
C THR A 256 -10.17 -23.83 1.29
N ALA A 257 -9.92 -22.73 0.59
CA ALA A 257 -8.58 -22.19 0.47
C ALA A 257 -8.13 -21.52 1.78
N VAL A 258 -6.91 -21.85 2.21
CA VAL A 258 -6.26 -21.29 3.39
C VAL A 258 -4.97 -20.60 2.94
N GLU A 259 -5.04 -19.27 2.82
CA GLU A 259 -3.91 -18.40 2.48
C GLU A 259 -3.83 -17.26 3.50
N PHE A 260 -2.64 -16.95 4.00
CA PHE A 260 -2.44 -15.93 5.04
C PHE A 260 -2.12 -14.55 4.45
N ASP A 261 -1.66 -14.48 3.19
CA ASP A 261 -1.33 -13.26 2.46
C ASP A 261 -2.41 -12.82 1.45
N ARG A 262 -3.51 -13.57 1.34
CA ARG A 262 -4.69 -13.28 0.51
C ARG A 262 -5.96 -13.64 1.27
N LEU A 263 -7.04 -12.87 1.06
CA LEU A 263 -8.33 -13.15 1.70
C LEU A 263 -8.76 -14.61 1.47
N SER A 264 -9.11 -15.31 2.54
CA SER A 264 -9.27 -16.78 2.56
C SER A 264 -10.14 -17.26 3.73
N LEU A 265 -10.29 -18.58 3.87
CA LEU A 265 -11.00 -19.21 4.99
C LEU A 265 -10.43 -18.82 6.37
N TRP A 266 -9.12 -18.56 6.47
CA TRP A 266 -8.48 -18.07 7.69
C TRP A 266 -9.14 -16.78 8.19
N HIS A 267 -9.23 -15.79 7.31
CA HIS A 267 -9.79 -14.47 7.62
C HIS A 267 -11.28 -14.55 7.96
N LEU A 268 -12.04 -15.39 7.25
CA LEU A 268 -13.44 -15.66 7.58
C LEU A 268 -13.56 -16.28 8.98
N SER A 269 -12.71 -17.26 9.30
CA SER A 269 -12.71 -17.94 10.60
C SER A 269 -12.42 -16.98 11.75
N VAL A 270 -11.49 -16.03 11.56
CA VAL A 270 -11.21 -14.96 12.53
C VAL A 270 -12.47 -14.13 12.80
N PHE A 271 -13.16 -13.63 11.76
CA PHE A 271 -14.37 -12.84 11.95
C PHE A 271 -15.55 -13.66 12.53
N VAL A 272 -15.67 -14.93 12.17
CA VAL A 272 -16.66 -15.85 12.75
C VAL A 272 -16.38 -16.07 14.24
N ALA A 273 -15.11 -16.25 14.63
CA ALA A 273 -14.71 -16.39 16.03
C ALA A 273 -15.05 -15.11 16.82
N VAL A 274 -14.79 -13.92 16.26
CA VAL A 274 -15.17 -12.64 16.87
C VAL A 274 -16.69 -12.51 17.01
N LEU A 275 -17.46 -12.92 15.99
CA LEU A 275 -18.93 -12.91 16.06
C LEU A 275 -19.44 -13.89 17.13
N ALA A 276 -18.92 -15.12 17.15
CA ALA A 276 -19.27 -16.14 18.14
C ALA A 276 -18.96 -15.66 19.56
N PHE A 277 -17.80 -15.02 19.77
CA PHE A 277 -17.42 -14.38 21.02
C PHE A 277 -18.49 -13.37 21.48
N TRP A 278 -18.88 -12.41 20.63
CA TRP A 278 -19.86 -11.40 21.00
C TRP A 278 -21.26 -11.96 21.21
N MET A 279 -21.67 -12.98 20.44
CA MET A 279 -22.95 -13.66 20.64
C MET A 279 -22.99 -14.44 21.96
N ALA A 280 -21.92 -15.15 22.30
CA ALA A 280 -21.77 -15.87 23.56
C ALA A 280 -21.77 -14.90 24.75
N LEU A 281 -20.99 -13.83 24.66
CA LEU A 281 -20.93 -12.80 25.68
C LEU A 281 -22.29 -12.13 25.91
N GLY A 282 -22.98 -11.74 24.83
CA GLY A 282 -24.33 -11.17 24.91
C GLY A 282 -25.37 -12.16 25.45
N ALA A 283 -25.16 -13.47 25.27
CA ALA A 283 -25.98 -14.50 25.89
C ALA A 283 -25.72 -14.63 27.41
N VAL A 284 -24.47 -14.45 27.86
CA VAL A 284 -24.13 -14.36 29.29
C VAL A 284 -24.72 -13.12 29.92
N GLU A 285 -24.60 -11.94 29.29
CA GLU A 285 -25.18 -10.68 29.78
C GLU A 285 -26.71 -10.81 30.00
N ARG A 286 -27.43 -11.47 29.07
CA ARG A 286 -28.87 -11.68 29.20
C ARG A 286 -29.26 -12.67 30.31
N ARG A 287 -28.51 -13.76 30.47
CA ARG A 287 -28.86 -14.85 31.41
C ARG A 287 -28.31 -14.62 32.81
N ARG A 288 -27.15 -13.98 32.94
CA ARG A 288 -26.39 -13.77 34.17
C ARG A 288 -25.85 -12.34 34.23
N PRO A 289 -26.72 -11.30 34.24
CA PRO A 289 -26.29 -9.90 34.20
C PRO A 289 -25.33 -9.52 35.35
N GLY A 290 -25.44 -10.19 36.51
CA GLY A 290 -24.53 -9.99 37.64
C GLY A 290 -23.08 -10.41 37.36
N TRP A 291 -22.83 -11.36 36.46
CA TRP A 291 -21.47 -11.78 36.10
C TRP A 291 -20.75 -10.75 35.24
N THR A 292 -21.50 -9.98 34.47
CA THR A 292 -21.01 -8.86 33.65
C THR A 292 -21.23 -7.52 34.33
N ALA A 293 -21.51 -7.51 35.64
CA ALA A 293 -21.63 -6.29 36.42
C ALA A 293 -20.23 -5.66 36.61
N GLY A 294 -20.10 -4.38 36.23
CA GLY A 294 -18.84 -3.66 36.35
C GLY A 294 -17.76 -4.14 35.37
N ARG A 295 -16.57 -3.54 35.43
CA ARG A 295 -15.48 -3.80 34.47
C ARG A 295 -14.81 -5.15 34.71
N VAL A 296 -14.62 -5.51 35.98
CA VAL A 296 -13.96 -6.76 36.39
C VAL A 296 -14.79 -7.97 35.97
N GLY A 297 -16.11 -7.96 36.23
CA GLY A 297 -17.00 -9.05 35.81
C GLY A 297 -17.00 -9.24 34.30
N ARG A 298 -17.10 -8.14 33.54
CA ARG A 298 -16.98 -8.18 32.06
C ARG A 298 -15.66 -8.78 31.59
N ALA A 299 -14.53 -8.38 32.18
CA ALA A 299 -13.23 -8.94 31.85
C ALA A 299 -13.12 -10.44 32.21
N ALA A 300 -13.63 -10.84 33.39
CA ALA A 300 -13.61 -12.21 33.86
C ALA A 300 -14.44 -13.17 32.99
N VAL A 301 -15.52 -12.67 32.36
CA VAL A 301 -16.31 -13.44 31.37
C VAL A 301 -15.67 -13.39 29.98
N ALA A 302 -15.15 -12.25 29.56
CA ALA A 302 -14.58 -12.08 28.23
C ALA A 302 -13.27 -12.87 28.04
N ALA A 303 -12.38 -12.85 29.03
CA ALA A 303 -11.08 -13.52 28.94
C ALA A 303 -11.17 -15.02 28.59
N PRO A 304 -11.93 -15.88 29.29
CA PRO A 304 -12.04 -17.29 28.94
C PRO A 304 -12.68 -17.51 27.57
N LEU A 305 -13.68 -16.72 27.17
CA LEU A 305 -14.28 -16.82 25.83
C LEU A 305 -13.27 -16.47 24.73
N ALA A 306 -12.45 -15.44 24.95
CA ALA A 306 -11.39 -15.06 24.02
C ALA A 306 -10.30 -16.15 23.92
N VAL A 307 -9.90 -16.74 25.05
CA VAL A 307 -8.94 -17.86 25.08
C VAL A 307 -9.48 -19.07 24.32
N VAL A 308 -10.75 -19.44 24.52
CA VAL A 308 -11.38 -20.55 23.79
C VAL A 308 -11.42 -20.26 22.28
N GLY A 309 -11.80 -19.04 21.89
CA GLY A 309 -11.81 -18.64 20.47
C GLY A 309 -10.42 -18.68 19.83
N LEU A 310 -9.42 -18.14 20.52
CA LEU A 310 -8.03 -18.17 20.06
C LEU A 310 -7.50 -19.61 19.98
N ALA A 311 -7.73 -20.43 21.00
CA ALA A 311 -7.31 -21.83 21.01
C ALA A 311 -7.95 -22.62 19.85
N ALA A 312 -9.24 -22.37 19.55
CA ALA A 312 -9.89 -22.97 18.40
C ALA A 312 -9.25 -22.54 17.07
N LEU A 313 -8.95 -21.25 16.90
CA LEU A 313 -8.25 -20.77 15.71
C LEU A 313 -6.86 -21.39 15.55
N LEU A 314 -6.06 -21.44 16.63
CA LEU A 314 -4.73 -22.04 16.60
C LEU A 314 -4.77 -23.56 16.37
N ALA A 315 -5.81 -24.24 16.83
CA ALA A 315 -6.02 -25.66 16.57
C ALA A 315 -6.40 -25.94 15.10
N LEU A 316 -7.20 -25.05 14.50
CA LEU A 316 -7.61 -25.16 13.08
C LEU A 316 -6.50 -24.73 12.12
N PHE A 317 -5.68 -23.75 12.52
CA PHE A 317 -4.66 -23.12 11.69
C PHE A 317 -3.32 -23.05 12.43
N PRO A 318 -2.68 -24.20 12.74
CA PRO A 318 -1.42 -24.23 13.49
C PRO A 318 -0.25 -23.58 12.73
N GLN A 319 -0.37 -23.38 11.41
CA GLN A 319 0.65 -22.75 10.56
C GLN A 319 0.98 -21.32 11.00
N VAL A 320 0.03 -20.62 11.64
CA VAL A 320 0.23 -19.26 12.17
C VAL A 320 1.31 -19.20 13.25
N LEU A 321 1.58 -20.32 13.92
CA LEU A 321 2.64 -20.42 14.93
C LEU A 321 4.02 -20.75 14.33
N GLY A 322 4.09 -21.02 13.03
CA GLY A 322 5.33 -21.23 12.29
C GLY A 322 6.17 -19.94 12.17
N PRO A 323 7.46 -20.07 11.84
CA PRO A 323 8.36 -18.92 11.69
C PRO A 323 7.91 -17.96 10.57
N ASP A 324 7.29 -18.51 9.52
CA ASP A 324 6.72 -17.79 8.38
C ASP A 324 5.25 -17.38 8.60
N GLN A 325 4.66 -17.77 9.74
CA GLN A 325 3.24 -17.60 10.07
C GLN A 325 2.30 -18.16 9.00
N GLY A 326 2.77 -19.14 8.22
CA GLY A 326 2.05 -19.72 7.08
C GLY A 326 2.05 -18.87 5.81
N ILE A 327 2.78 -17.74 5.77
CA ILE A 327 2.93 -16.92 4.57
C ILE A 327 3.99 -17.58 3.67
N PRO A 328 3.67 -17.94 2.41
CA PRO A 328 4.62 -18.57 1.52
C PRO A 328 5.61 -17.53 0.99
N ILE A 329 6.75 -17.39 1.67
CA ILE A 329 7.87 -16.53 1.27
C ILE A 329 8.99 -17.38 0.64
N ASP A 330 9.49 -16.98 -0.51
CA ASP A 330 10.68 -17.56 -1.13
C ASP A 330 11.92 -17.27 -0.25
N PRO A 331 12.61 -18.29 0.29
CA PRO A 331 13.71 -18.08 1.21
C PRO A 331 14.90 -17.33 0.61
N LEU A 332 15.16 -17.49 -0.70
CA LEU A 332 16.22 -16.74 -1.35
C LEU A 332 15.81 -15.28 -1.52
N TYR A 333 14.59 -15.06 -2.00
CA TYR A 333 14.03 -13.71 -2.17
C TYR A 333 13.99 -12.95 -0.84
N GLU A 334 13.65 -13.62 0.27
CA GLU A 334 13.71 -13.03 1.60
C GLU A 334 15.10 -12.55 1.96
N ARG A 335 16.10 -13.43 1.82
CA ARG A 335 17.49 -13.15 2.21
C ARG A 335 18.16 -12.07 1.38
N VAL A 336 17.98 -12.07 0.06
CA VAL A 336 18.75 -11.16 -0.82
C VAL A 336 17.96 -9.92 -1.25
N ARG A 337 16.63 -9.98 -1.27
CA ARG A 337 15.77 -8.92 -1.80
C ARG A 337 14.85 -8.28 -0.78
N LEU A 338 14.04 -9.02 0.00
CA LEU A 338 13.09 -8.39 0.95
C LEU A 338 13.80 -7.47 1.95
N VAL A 339 14.93 -7.92 2.49
CA VAL A 339 15.75 -7.15 3.43
C VAL A 339 16.37 -5.88 2.86
N ARG A 340 16.25 -5.62 1.55
CA ARG A 340 16.78 -4.43 0.86
C ARG A 340 15.69 -3.50 0.32
N ILE A 341 14.42 -3.87 0.48
CA ILE A 341 13.32 -3.00 0.07
C ILE A 341 13.22 -1.84 1.07
N ASP A 342 13.38 -0.61 0.57
CA ASP A 342 13.33 0.62 1.37
C ASP A 342 12.06 0.71 2.23
N GLU A 343 10.92 0.26 1.70
CA GLU A 343 9.64 0.28 2.40
C GLU A 343 9.62 -0.61 3.66
N TYR A 344 10.36 -1.72 3.65
CA TYR A 344 10.49 -2.61 4.81
C TYR A 344 11.61 -2.20 5.77
N GLN A 345 12.47 -1.25 5.38
CA GLN A 345 13.51 -0.75 6.25
C GLN A 345 12.95 0.14 7.36
N PRO A 346 13.53 0.09 8.57
CA PRO A 346 13.25 1.06 9.61
C PRO A 346 13.46 2.50 9.12
N LEU A 347 12.51 3.38 9.43
CA LEU A 347 12.65 4.82 9.23
C LEU A 347 13.79 5.40 10.05
N LEU A 348 14.19 4.78 11.15
CA LEU A 348 15.38 5.17 11.91
C LEU A 348 16.28 3.96 12.07
N SER A 349 17.52 4.11 11.62
CA SER A 349 18.54 3.07 11.77
C SER A 349 18.98 2.95 13.24
N ALA A 350 19.61 1.82 13.60
CA ALA A 350 20.23 1.70 14.92
C ALA A 350 21.31 2.78 15.17
N ALA A 351 22.00 3.22 14.11
CA ALA A 351 22.99 4.30 14.19
C ALA A 351 22.34 5.66 14.46
N ASP A 352 21.17 5.92 13.86
CA ASP A 352 20.38 7.13 14.10
C ASP A 352 19.98 7.21 15.58
N LEU A 353 19.58 6.08 16.16
CA LEU A 353 19.13 5.98 17.55
C LEU A 353 20.27 5.93 18.59
N ALA A 354 21.52 5.86 18.16
CA ALA A 354 22.65 5.70 19.07
C ALA A 354 22.97 6.96 19.90
N SER A 355 22.39 8.13 19.59
CA SER A 355 22.41 9.31 20.46
C SER A 355 21.20 10.21 20.19
N TRP A 356 20.80 11.02 21.18
CA TRP A 356 19.70 11.97 21.02
C TRP A 356 19.93 12.97 19.88
N GLY A 357 21.16 13.44 19.70
CA GLY A 357 21.50 14.36 18.61
C GLY A 357 21.27 13.73 17.23
N ARG A 358 21.76 12.50 17.01
CA ARG A 358 21.56 11.79 15.74
C ARG A 358 20.10 11.46 15.48
N ALA A 359 19.36 11.05 16.53
CA ALA A 359 17.95 10.74 16.40
C ALA A 359 17.15 11.98 15.98
N LEU A 360 17.42 13.15 16.58
CA LEU A 360 16.77 14.41 16.21
C LEU A 360 17.12 14.84 14.77
N THR A 361 18.38 14.72 14.35
CA THR A 361 18.80 14.99 12.97
C THR A 361 18.08 14.08 11.98
N ALA A 362 18.10 12.76 12.22
CA ALA A 362 17.44 11.78 11.35
C ALA A 362 15.91 11.98 11.30
N MET A 363 15.29 12.37 12.42
CA MET A 363 13.87 12.73 12.45
C MET A 363 13.59 14.03 11.67
N ALA A 364 14.50 15.01 11.69
CA ALA A 364 14.40 16.24 10.92
C ALA A 364 14.56 15.98 9.42
N GLU A 365 15.53 15.16 9.00
CA GLU A 365 15.71 14.68 7.62
C GLU A 365 14.48 13.91 7.13
N LYS A 366 13.78 13.21 8.03
CA LYS A 366 12.51 12.54 7.77
C LYS A 366 11.31 13.37 8.25
N GLY A 367 11.45 14.69 8.20
CA GLY A 367 10.48 15.66 8.69
C GLY A 367 9.08 15.49 8.11
N ALA A 368 8.93 15.07 6.85
CA ALA A 368 7.60 14.81 6.28
C ALA A 368 6.88 13.61 6.91
N TYR A 369 7.60 12.69 7.55
CA TYR A 369 7.05 11.61 8.35
C TYR A 369 6.84 12.05 9.80
N PHE A 370 7.94 12.35 10.52
CA PHE A 370 7.88 12.61 11.95
C PHE A 370 7.24 13.95 12.31
N GLY A 371 7.50 15.00 11.54
CA GLY A 371 6.89 16.32 11.74
C GLY A 371 5.39 16.30 11.47
N ALA A 372 4.95 15.63 10.40
CA ALA A 372 3.53 15.46 10.11
C ALA A 372 2.83 14.61 11.19
N ALA A 373 3.45 13.51 11.64
CA ALA A 373 2.94 12.68 12.72
C ALA A 373 2.83 13.46 14.04
N ALA A 374 3.85 14.25 14.40
CA ALA A 374 3.85 15.05 15.61
C ALA A 374 2.72 16.10 15.60
N LEU A 375 2.58 16.86 14.51
CA LEU A 375 1.50 17.84 14.37
C LEU A 375 0.13 17.17 14.38
N GLY A 376 -0.02 16.04 13.68
CA GLY A 376 -1.26 15.28 13.67
C GLY A 376 -1.64 14.75 15.06
N LEU A 377 -0.68 14.23 15.81
CA LEU A 377 -0.88 13.75 17.18
C LEU A 377 -1.25 14.89 18.12
N VAL A 378 -0.58 16.05 18.04
CA VAL A 378 -0.93 17.23 18.83
C VAL A 378 -2.34 17.68 18.53
N GLY A 379 -2.72 17.77 17.25
CA GLY A 379 -4.07 18.14 16.85
C GLY A 379 -5.14 17.18 17.38
N LEU A 380 -4.92 15.87 17.25
CA LEU A 380 -5.83 14.86 17.81
C LEU A 380 -5.88 14.90 19.34
N ALA A 381 -4.76 15.13 20.02
CA ALA A 381 -4.72 15.26 21.48
C ALA A 381 -5.52 16.48 21.95
N LEU A 382 -5.43 17.61 21.24
CA LEU A 382 -6.25 18.79 21.54
C LEU A 382 -7.75 18.51 21.34
N LEU A 383 -8.12 17.80 20.27
CA LEU A 383 -9.49 17.37 20.03
C LEU A 383 -9.98 16.37 21.07
N LEU A 384 -9.11 15.48 21.57
CA LEU A 384 -9.41 14.53 22.63
C LEU A 384 -9.70 15.24 23.95
N VAL A 385 -8.90 16.25 24.31
CA VAL A 385 -9.07 17.02 25.55
C VAL A 385 -10.29 17.94 25.48
N ARG A 386 -10.49 18.63 24.36
CA ARG A 386 -11.55 19.65 24.20
C ARG A 386 -12.88 19.10 23.69
N GLY A 387 -12.88 17.95 23.02
CA GLY A 387 -14.05 17.41 22.34
C GLY A 387 -15.15 16.93 23.30
N PRO A 388 -16.41 16.85 22.84
CA PRO A 388 -17.51 16.28 23.61
C PRO A 388 -17.34 14.76 23.81
N GLY A 389 -17.93 14.20 24.86
CA GLY A 389 -17.70 12.83 25.32
C GLY A 389 -17.70 11.74 24.23
N PRO A 390 -18.71 11.66 23.34
CA PRO A 390 -18.73 10.68 22.25
C PRO A 390 -17.63 10.88 21.21
N ALA A 391 -17.28 12.13 20.87
CA ALA A 391 -16.24 12.45 19.91
C ALA A 391 -14.84 12.09 20.42
N ARG A 392 -14.61 12.17 21.74
CA ARG A 392 -13.35 11.75 22.37
C ARG A 392 -12.98 10.30 22.05
N TRP A 393 -13.97 9.42 21.94
CA TRP A 393 -13.72 8.02 21.56
C TRP A 393 -13.23 7.87 20.13
N VAL A 394 -13.71 8.71 19.20
CA VAL A 394 -13.23 8.71 17.81
C VAL A 394 -11.77 9.14 17.78
N TRP A 395 -11.43 10.26 18.42
CA TRP A 395 -10.05 10.77 18.44
C TRP A 395 -9.08 9.83 19.17
N GLY A 396 -9.51 9.27 20.31
CA GLY A 396 -8.76 8.26 21.04
C GLY A 396 -8.53 6.99 20.22
N THR A 397 -9.51 6.60 19.39
CA THR A 397 -9.36 5.47 18.46
C THR A 397 -8.30 5.76 17.41
N LEU A 398 -8.30 6.95 16.79
CA LEU A 398 -7.28 7.32 15.80
C LEU A 398 -5.87 7.35 16.40
N ILE A 399 -5.72 7.88 17.62
CA ILE A 399 -4.44 7.85 18.36
C ILE A 399 -4.02 6.41 18.65
N ALA A 400 -4.95 5.57 19.12
CA ALA A 400 -4.66 4.16 19.41
C ALA A 400 -4.25 3.39 18.15
N LEU A 401 -4.92 3.63 17.01
CA LEU A 401 -4.55 3.04 15.72
C LEU A 401 -3.15 3.47 15.29
N ALA A 402 -2.83 4.77 15.37
CA ALA A 402 -1.50 5.27 15.07
C ALA A 402 -0.44 4.63 15.99
N ALA A 403 -0.72 4.51 17.28
CA ALA A 403 0.18 3.87 18.25
C ALA A 403 0.38 2.37 17.99
N VAL A 404 -0.69 1.64 17.68
CA VAL A 404 -0.62 0.19 17.35
C VAL A 404 0.21 -0.03 16.10
N TYR A 405 -0.05 0.72 15.03
CA TYR A 405 0.72 0.57 13.80
C TYR A 405 2.18 0.94 14.02
N MET A 406 2.46 2.07 14.67
CA MET A 406 3.85 2.45 15.00
C MET A 406 4.55 1.39 15.87
N GLY A 407 3.87 0.85 16.89
CA GLY A 407 4.44 -0.10 17.84
C GLY A 407 4.65 -1.51 17.27
N LEU A 408 3.71 -2.02 16.46
CA LEU A 408 3.85 -3.33 15.81
C LEU A 408 4.93 -3.34 14.73
N THR A 409 5.30 -2.16 14.23
CA THR A 409 6.32 -2.00 13.19
C THR A 409 7.64 -1.52 13.76
N TRP A 410 7.86 -1.54 15.08
CA TRP A 410 9.05 -0.91 15.68
C TRP A 410 10.35 -1.67 15.36
N PRO A 411 11.40 -0.97 14.85
CA PRO A 411 11.43 0.45 14.54
C PRO A 411 10.64 0.77 13.27
N PRO A 412 9.77 1.81 13.28
CA PRO A 412 8.69 1.98 12.30
C PRO A 412 9.23 1.93 10.88
N ASN A 413 8.71 1.05 10.02
CA ASN A 413 9.12 1.01 8.61
C ASN A 413 8.25 1.91 7.73
N ALA A 414 8.77 2.27 6.55
CA ALA A 414 8.14 3.25 5.69
C ALA A 414 6.83 2.76 5.05
N ALA A 415 6.66 1.44 4.84
CA ALA A 415 5.46 0.85 4.21
C ALA A 415 4.16 1.23 4.92
N TRP A 416 4.16 1.27 6.26
CA TRP A 416 2.93 1.52 7.04
C TRP A 416 2.62 2.99 7.26
N MET A 417 3.58 3.86 6.95
CA MET A 417 3.53 5.24 7.38
C MET A 417 2.48 6.10 6.66
N PRO A 418 2.16 5.87 5.37
CA PRO A 418 1.02 6.54 4.73
C PRO A 418 -0.31 6.30 5.49
N LEU A 419 -0.54 5.09 5.99
CA LEU A 419 -1.76 4.76 6.73
C LEU A 419 -1.77 5.36 8.14
N VAL A 420 -0.64 5.31 8.86
CA VAL A 420 -0.50 5.99 10.16
C VAL A 420 -0.77 7.49 10.04
N LEU A 421 -0.17 8.12 9.03
CA LEU A 421 -0.37 9.54 8.78
C LEU A 421 -1.80 9.85 8.35
N ALA A 422 -2.49 8.94 7.64
CA ALA A 422 -3.90 9.09 7.33
C ALA A 422 -4.79 9.07 8.60
N PHE A 423 -4.42 8.29 9.63
CA PHE A 423 -5.11 8.34 10.93
C PHE A 423 -4.92 9.70 11.63
N LEU A 424 -3.74 10.30 11.48
CA LEU A 424 -3.34 11.55 12.12
C LEU A 424 -3.74 12.81 11.32
N ALA A 425 -4.07 12.66 10.04
CA ALA A 425 -4.45 13.74 9.13
C ALA A 425 -5.58 14.65 9.65
N PRO A 426 -6.64 14.14 10.32
CA PRO A 426 -7.67 15.02 10.89
C PRO A 426 -7.12 15.99 11.93
N GLY A 427 -6.22 15.53 12.81
CA GLY A 427 -5.56 16.38 13.80
C GLY A 427 -4.66 17.41 13.14
N TYR A 428 -3.90 16.99 12.12
CA TYR A 428 -3.02 17.86 11.36
C TYR A 428 -3.81 19.02 10.72
N GLY A 429 -4.88 18.70 10.01
CA GLY A 429 -5.71 19.70 9.35
C GLY A 429 -6.45 20.62 10.32
N VAL A 430 -6.80 20.17 11.53
CA VAL A 430 -7.39 21.06 12.55
C VAL A 430 -6.39 22.10 13.05
N LEU A 431 -5.10 21.76 13.17
CA LEU A 431 -4.07 22.76 13.52
C LEU A 431 -3.92 23.80 12.40
N VAL A 432 -3.87 23.34 11.15
CA VAL A 432 -3.82 24.22 9.97
C VAL A 432 -5.05 25.14 9.92
N ALA A 433 -6.24 24.59 10.17
CA ALA A 433 -7.47 25.37 10.27
C ALA A 433 -7.40 26.44 11.37
N GLY A 434 -6.85 26.08 12.54
CA GLY A 434 -6.67 27.02 13.65
C GLY A 434 -5.76 28.19 13.29
N VAL A 435 -4.67 27.95 12.55
CA VAL A 435 -3.80 29.02 12.03
C VAL A 435 -4.56 29.90 11.04
N PHE A 436 -5.28 29.29 10.09
CA PHE A 436 -6.09 30.02 9.11
C PHE A 436 -7.14 30.91 9.79
N GLU A 437 -7.85 30.40 10.80
CA GLU A 437 -8.87 31.12 11.56
C GLU A 437 -8.27 32.24 12.42
N ALA A 438 -7.18 31.96 13.16
CA ALA A 438 -6.53 32.93 14.04
C ALA A 438 -6.00 34.15 13.26
N LEU A 439 -5.37 33.92 12.10
CA LEU A 439 -4.91 35.01 11.25
C LEU A 439 -6.07 35.81 10.62
N GLY A 440 -7.27 35.24 10.57
CA GLY A 440 -8.48 35.92 10.13
C GLY A 440 -9.08 36.87 11.11
N ALA A 441 -8.85 36.61 12.40
CA ALA A 441 -9.29 37.48 13.47
C ALA A 441 -8.41 38.75 13.59
N LEU A 442 -7.21 38.75 12.98
CA LEU A 442 -6.31 39.91 13.00
C LEU A 442 -6.81 41.00 12.05
N ALA A 443 -6.93 42.23 12.56
CA ALA A 443 -7.40 43.40 11.79
C ALA A 443 -6.31 44.01 10.87
N LEU A 444 -5.47 43.19 10.23
CA LEU A 444 -4.39 43.65 9.35
C LEU A 444 -4.89 44.04 7.94
N PRO A 445 -4.18 44.89 7.17
CA PRO A 445 -4.59 45.28 5.81
C PRO A 445 -4.27 44.24 4.71
N ILE A 446 -3.33 43.29 4.94
CA ILE A 446 -2.88 42.29 3.95
C ILE A 446 -3.63 40.95 4.13
N ARG A 447 -4.97 41.01 4.28
CA ARG A 447 -5.78 39.95 4.94
C ARG A 447 -5.76 38.58 4.28
N VAL A 448 -5.91 38.48 2.96
CA VAL A 448 -6.09 37.17 2.31
C VAL A 448 -4.76 36.55 1.86
N PRO A 449 -3.85 37.29 1.19
CA PRO A 449 -2.60 36.70 0.73
C PRO A 449 -1.72 36.22 1.88
N ALA A 450 -1.60 37.00 2.96
CA ALA A 450 -0.80 36.60 4.12
C ALA A 450 -1.38 35.39 4.85
N ARG A 451 -2.72 35.28 4.93
CA ARG A 451 -3.41 34.11 5.50
C ARG A 451 -3.17 32.87 4.66
N VAL A 452 -3.32 32.98 3.34
CA VAL A 452 -3.08 31.87 2.42
C VAL A 452 -1.61 31.44 2.48
N ALA A 453 -0.68 32.39 2.40
CA ALA A 453 0.76 32.12 2.47
C ALA A 453 1.16 31.44 3.79
N ALA A 454 0.70 31.94 4.94
CA ALA A 454 0.98 31.32 6.23
C ALA A 454 0.35 29.92 6.37
N THR A 455 -0.86 29.72 5.82
CA THR A 455 -1.52 28.41 5.82
C THR A 455 -0.76 27.41 4.96
N ILE A 456 -0.32 27.81 3.76
CA ILE A 456 0.54 27.00 2.89
C ILE A 456 1.86 26.70 3.60
N LEU A 457 2.47 27.69 4.26
CA LEU A 457 3.72 27.49 5.00
C LEU A 457 3.56 26.42 6.09
N VAL A 458 2.47 26.45 6.87
CA VAL A 458 2.22 25.44 7.90
C VAL A 458 1.93 24.07 7.29
N MET A 459 1.15 24.01 6.21
CA MET A 459 0.85 22.76 5.48
C MET A 459 2.10 22.08 4.94
N PHE A 460 3.08 22.85 4.48
CA PHE A 460 4.33 22.31 3.94
C PHE A 460 5.50 22.36 4.93
N ALA A 461 5.30 22.85 6.15
CA ALA A 461 6.37 22.99 7.14
C ALA A 461 7.12 21.67 7.41
N PRO A 462 6.46 20.50 7.60
CA PRO A 462 7.18 19.24 7.79
C PRO A 462 8.09 18.88 6.61
N PHE A 463 7.63 19.14 5.39
CA PHE A 463 8.40 18.90 4.17
C PHE A 463 9.54 19.93 4.02
N GLY A 464 9.30 21.20 4.35
CA GLY A 464 10.32 22.24 4.37
C GLY A 464 11.44 21.93 5.37
N VAL A 465 11.11 21.47 6.58
CA VAL A 465 12.10 21.01 7.57
C VAL A 465 12.93 19.86 7.03
N GLN A 466 12.30 18.87 6.39
CA GLN A 466 13.01 17.78 5.72
C GLN A 466 13.98 18.29 4.67
N ARG A 467 13.55 19.20 3.79
CA ARG A 467 14.42 19.75 2.74
C ARG A 467 15.59 20.58 3.29
N LEU A 468 15.35 21.33 4.37
CA LEU A 468 16.41 22.10 5.04
C LEU A 468 17.40 21.19 5.77
N ALA A 469 16.92 20.13 6.42
CA ALA A 469 17.77 19.17 7.12
C ALA A 469 18.56 18.27 6.17
N ALA A 470 17.98 17.92 5.02
CA ALA A 470 18.63 17.11 3.99
C ALA A 470 19.51 17.92 3.02
N ALA A 471 19.66 19.23 3.20
CA ALA A 471 20.41 20.09 2.29
C ALA A 471 21.91 19.72 2.20
N ASP A 472 22.46 19.20 3.31
CA ASP A 472 23.85 18.74 3.41
C ASP A 472 23.96 17.19 3.37
N ALA A 473 22.83 16.49 3.25
CA ALA A 473 22.83 15.04 3.13
C ALA A 473 23.31 14.64 1.73
N ALA A 474 24.02 13.51 1.63
CA ALA A 474 24.35 12.94 0.33
C ALA A 474 23.07 12.76 -0.49
N GLU A 475 23.10 13.16 -1.76
CA GLU A 475 21.98 12.95 -2.67
C GLU A 475 21.56 11.47 -2.63
N PRO A 476 20.25 11.17 -2.66
CA PRO A 476 19.78 9.80 -2.79
C PRO A 476 20.54 9.11 -3.94
N GLY A 477 20.94 7.86 -3.72
CA GLY A 477 21.56 7.06 -4.78
C GLY A 477 20.68 7.05 -6.04
N PRO A 478 21.27 6.92 -7.23
CA PRO A 478 20.52 7.09 -8.46
C PRO A 478 19.45 6.00 -8.61
N ASN A 479 18.27 6.39 -9.11
CA ASN A 479 17.12 5.50 -9.29
C ASN A 479 17.47 4.41 -10.32
N LEU A 480 17.44 3.14 -9.89
CA LEU A 480 17.77 1.98 -10.75
C LEU A 480 17.01 2.00 -12.09
N LYS A 481 15.73 2.38 -12.08
CA LYS A 481 14.90 2.43 -13.29
C LYS A 481 15.44 3.45 -14.30
N GLU A 482 15.94 4.59 -13.81
CA GLU A 482 16.52 5.66 -14.61
C GLU A 482 17.93 5.30 -15.09
N VAL A 483 18.77 4.75 -14.20
CA VAL A 483 20.14 4.33 -14.53
C VAL A 483 20.15 3.23 -15.58
N CYS A 484 19.28 2.24 -15.43
CA CYS A 484 19.22 1.08 -16.30
C CYS A 484 18.18 1.22 -17.44
N ALA A 485 17.60 2.41 -17.62
CA ALA A 485 16.63 2.74 -18.67
C ALA A 485 15.55 1.65 -18.91
N PHE A 486 14.90 1.15 -17.86
CA PHE A 486 13.97 -0.01 -17.93
C PHE A 486 12.90 0.16 -19.02
N THR A 487 12.26 1.33 -19.04
CA THR A 487 11.27 1.71 -20.06
C THR A 487 11.87 1.62 -21.46
N GLY A 488 13.05 2.21 -21.66
CA GLY A 488 13.69 2.32 -22.95
C GLY A 488 14.13 0.97 -23.52
N VAL A 489 14.63 0.06 -22.67
CA VAL A 489 14.99 -1.29 -23.12
C VAL A 489 13.77 -2.13 -23.44
N ALA A 490 12.71 -2.04 -22.63
CA ALA A 490 11.47 -2.74 -22.89
C ALA A 490 10.83 -2.29 -24.22
N ASP A 491 10.82 -0.98 -24.48
CA ASP A 491 10.34 -0.42 -25.75
C ASP A 491 11.23 -0.82 -26.93
N TRP A 492 12.56 -0.84 -26.75
CA TRP A 492 13.49 -1.31 -27.78
C TRP A 492 13.31 -2.80 -28.11
N ILE A 493 13.15 -3.66 -27.11
CA ILE A 493 12.86 -5.09 -27.31
C ILE A 493 11.52 -5.25 -28.03
N ALA A 494 10.47 -4.54 -27.60
CA ALA A 494 9.16 -4.58 -28.25
C ALA A 494 9.23 -4.18 -29.73
N ALA A 495 10.03 -3.17 -30.06
CA ALA A 495 10.18 -2.68 -31.43
C ALA A 495 11.07 -3.56 -32.32
N THR A 496 12.12 -4.15 -31.78
CA THR A 496 13.13 -4.89 -32.56
C THR A 496 12.89 -6.40 -32.61
N MET A 497 12.17 -6.94 -31.63
CA MET A 497 11.90 -8.37 -31.51
C MET A 497 10.38 -8.65 -31.36
N PRO A 498 9.52 -8.14 -32.27
CA PRO A 498 8.10 -8.41 -32.19
C PRO A 498 7.83 -9.90 -32.36
N ALA A 499 7.23 -10.55 -31.35
CA ALA A 499 6.87 -11.97 -31.41
C ALA A 499 5.73 -12.21 -32.41
N PRO A 500 5.61 -13.42 -33.03
CA PRO A 500 6.28 -14.69 -32.70
C PRO A 500 7.62 -14.99 -33.43
N PRO A 501 8.51 -15.82 -32.82
CA PRO A 501 8.36 -16.53 -31.55
C PRO A 501 8.53 -15.63 -30.31
N ARG A 502 7.90 -16.02 -29.19
CA ARG A 502 8.12 -15.35 -27.89
C ARG A 502 9.49 -15.78 -27.34
N LEU A 503 10.28 -14.83 -26.86
CA LEU A 503 11.56 -15.05 -26.20
C LEU A 503 11.39 -15.19 -24.69
N ASN A 504 12.31 -15.91 -24.06
CA ASN A 504 12.48 -16.04 -22.61
C ASN A 504 13.57 -15.07 -22.14
N ILE A 505 13.17 -14.01 -21.44
CA ILE A 505 14.06 -12.93 -21.03
C ILE A 505 14.44 -13.09 -19.57
N MET A 506 15.72 -13.35 -19.31
CA MET A 506 16.31 -13.34 -17.98
C MET A 506 16.78 -11.93 -17.66
N ALA A 507 16.22 -11.36 -16.60
CA ALA A 507 16.54 -10.03 -16.10
C ALA A 507 16.33 -10.03 -14.59
N VAL A 508 16.82 -9.00 -13.91
CA VAL A 508 16.52 -8.80 -12.49
C VAL A 508 15.03 -8.60 -12.29
N ALA A 509 14.50 -9.08 -11.16
CA ALA A 509 13.07 -9.13 -10.88
C ALA A 509 12.37 -7.78 -11.15
N ASP A 510 13.02 -6.67 -10.78
CA ASP A 510 12.51 -5.31 -10.90
C ASP A 510 12.18 -4.90 -12.34
N MET A 511 12.91 -5.43 -13.33
CA MET A 511 12.61 -5.20 -14.75
C MET A 511 11.48 -6.09 -15.28
N GLY A 512 11.25 -7.25 -14.65
CA GLY A 512 10.37 -8.30 -15.17
C GLY A 512 8.93 -7.83 -15.37
N SER A 513 8.39 -7.06 -14.44
CA SER A 513 7.02 -6.51 -14.53
C SER A 513 6.83 -5.61 -15.75
N GLU A 514 7.78 -4.71 -16.01
CA GLU A 514 7.70 -3.75 -17.13
C GLU A 514 7.98 -4.42 -18.48
N LEU A 515 8.96 -5.33 -18.54
CA LEU A 515 9.22 -6.16 -19.72
C LEU A 515 7.97 -6.97 -20.08
N MET A 516 7.30 -7.56 -19.10
CA MET A 516 6.06 -8.30 -19.32
C MET A 516 4.92 -7.39 -19.79
N TYR A 517 4.80 -6.17 -19.24
CA TYR A 517 3.76 -5.23 -19.67
C TYR A 517 3.94 -4.73 -21.10
N ARG A 518 5.18 -4.39 -21.49
CA ARG A 518 5.48 -3.74 -22.77
C ARG A 518 5.77 -4.70 -23.92
N THR A 519 6.15 -5.94 -23.62
CA THR A 519 6.52 -6.94 -24.64
C THR A 519 5.61 -8.16 -24.57
N PRO A 520 5.48 -8.94 -25.67
CA PRO A 520 4.76 -10.21 -25.66
C PRO A 520 5.58 -11.37 -25.06
N HIS A 521 6.82 -11.11 -24.62
CA HIS A 521 7.78 -12.12 -24.16
C HIS A 521 7.50 -12.62 -22.75
N ARG A 522 8.29 -13.62 -22.33
CA ARG A 522 8.24 -14.24 -21.00
C ARG A 522 9.46 -13.79 -20.19
N VAL A 523 9.32 -13.77 -18.87
CA VAL A 523 10.37 -13.32 -17.93
C VAL A 523 10.57 -14.36 -16.82
N TYR A 524 11.74 -14.40 -16.18
CA TYR A 524 12.01 -15.38 -15.12
C TYR A 524 11.55 -14.95 -13.72
N ALA A 525 11.44 -13.65 -13.45
CA ALA A 525 11.07 -13.16 -12.14
C ALA A 525 10.37 -11.80 -12.22
N MET A 526 9.60 -11.47 -11.19
CA MET A 526 9.10 -10.13 -10.90
C MET A 526 9.17 -9.84 -9.39
N PRO A 527 8.96 -8.60 -8.93
CA PRO A 527 8.97 -8.30 -7.50
C PRO A 527 7.76 -8.93 -6.80
N ASN A 528 7.97 -10.10 -6.20
CA ASN A 528 6.94 -10.82 -5.46
C ASN A 528 7.60 -11.73 -4.42
N HIS A 529 7.05 -11.75 -3.21
CA HIS A 529 7.62 -12.55 -2.12
C HIS A 529 7.35 -14.05 -2.26
N ARG A 530 6.37 -14.49 -3.05
CA ARG A 530 6.06 -15.91 -3.22
C ARG A 530 7.15 -16.62 -4.03
N LEU A 531 7.22 -17.95 -3.88
CA LEU A 531 8.18 -18.81 -4.58
C LEU A 531 8.23 -18.53 -6.08
N GLN A 532 9.43 -18.18 -6.57
CA GLN A 532 9.69 -17.91 -7.98
C GLN A 532 10.93 -18.70 -8.42
N PRO A 533 10.78 -19.92 -8.99
CA PRO A 533 11.94 -20.72 -9.39
C PRO A 533 12.86 -19.98 -10.36
N GLY A 534 12.31 -19.15 -11.25
CA GLY A 534 13.09 -18.32 -12.16
C GLY A 534 13.89 -17.20 -11.47
N PHE A 535 13.48 -16.71 -10.29
CA PHE A 535 14.30 -15.80 -9.47
C PHE A 535 15.56 -16.52 -8.99
N THR A 536 15.41 -17.74 -8.46
CA THR A 536 16.53 -18.60 -8.06
C THR A 536 17.44 -18.92 -9.24
N THR A 537 16.90 -19.33 -10.38
CA THR A 537 17.70 -19.60 -11.59
C THR A 537 18.46 -18.35 -12.05
N THR A 538 17.83 -17.17 -12.00
CA THR A 538 18.51 -15.91 -12.36
C THR A 538 19.68 -15.64 -11.40
N TRP A 539 19.47 -15.83 -10.09
CA TRP A 539 20.52 -15.67 -9.10
C TRP A 539 21.68 -16.65 -9.37
N GLU A 540 21.40 -17.95 -9.54
CA GLU A 540 22.41 -18.98 -9.79
C GLU A 540 23.23 -18.73 -11.06
N VAL A 541 22.61 -18.23 -12.15
CA VAL A 541 23.35 -17.85 -13.36
C VAL A 541 24.29 -16.67 -13.09
N MET A 542 23.80 -15.63 -12.41
CA MET A 542 24.58 -14.42 -12.12
C MET A 542 25.74 -14.69 -11.15
N THR A 543 25.54 -15.59 -10.19
CA THR A 543 26.51 -15.90 -9.13
C THR A 543 27.35 -17.15 -9.40
N ALA A 544 27.27 -17.74 -10.60
CA ALA A 544 28.07 -18.91 -10.93
C ALA A 544 29.57 -18.59 -10.90
N ASP A 545 30.38 -19.53 -10.42
CA ASP A 545 31.85 -19.37 -10.31
C ASP A 545 32.55 -19.30 -11.68
N ASP A 546 31.93 -19.85 -12.72
CA ASP A 546 32.49 -19.92 -14.07
C ASP A 546 31.43 -19.85 -15.17
N ALA A 547 31.87 -19.43 -16.37
CA ALA A 547 31.01 -19.22 -17.53
C ALA A 547 30.41 -20.51 -18.11
N ALA A 548 31.00 -21.69 -17.88
CA ALA A 548 30.46 -22.95 -18.36
C ALA A 548 29.30 -23.43 -17.47
N THR A 549 29.43 -23.26 -16.15
CA THR A 549 28.33 -23.48 -15.20
C THR A 549 27.16 -22.55 -15.49
N ALA A 550 27.43 -21.24 -15.65
CA ALA A 550 26.42 -20.25 -16.03
C ALA A 550 25.71 -20.63 -17.35
N ARG A 551 26.46 -21.08 -18.37
CA ARG A 551 25.91 -21.57 -19.63
C ARG A 551 24.98 -22.76 -19.42
N GLY A 552 25.41 -23.76 -18.65
CA GLY A 552 24.63 -24.97 -18.40
C GLY A 552 23.27 -24.66 -17.79
N ILE A 553 23.25 -23.75 -16.80
CA ILE A 553 22.02 -23.31 -16.14
C ILE A 553 21.16 -22.48 -17.11
N ALA A 554 21.73 -21.48 -17.79
CA ALA A 554 20.98 -20.59 -18.68
C ALA A 554 20.37 -21.33 -19.89
N THR A 555 21.15 -22.21 -20.53
CA THR A 555 20.67 -23.01 -21.67
C THR A 555 19.70 -24.09 -21.24
N GLY A 556 19.93 -24.75 -20.09
CA GLY A 556 19.00 -25.71 -19.49
C GLY A 556 17.66 -25.09 -19.10
N ALA A 557 17.67 -23.82 -18.67
CA ALA A 557 16.49 -23.04 -18.38
C ALA A 557 15.81 -22.45 -19.64
N GLY A 558 16.45 -22.55 -20.81
CA GLY A 558 15.93 -22.05 -22.08
C GLY A 558 15.95 -20.52 -22.20
N VAL A 559 16.96 -19.85 -21.64
CA VAL A 559 17.11 -18.39 -21.74
C VAL A 559 17.42 -18.01 -23.19
N ASP A 560 16.68 -17.04 -23.76
CA ASP A 560 16.94 -16.50 -25.10
C ASP A 560 17.69 -15.17 -25.04
N LEU A 561 17.29 -14.30 -24.10
CA LEU A 561 17.88 -13.00 -23.85
C LEU A 561 18.29 -12.87 -22.40
N LEU A 562 19.48 -12.33 -22.18
CA LEU A 562 19.98 -11.96 -20.88
C LEU A 562 20.14 -10.43 -20.81
N VAL A 563 19.44 -9.79 -19.88
CA VAL A 563 19.47 -8.34 -19.64
C VAL A 563 20.16 -8.06 -18.31
N VAL A 564 21.28 -7.36 -18.36
CA VAL A 564 22.15 -7.09 -17.20
C VAL A 564 22.26 -5.57 -17.04
N CYS A 565 22.04 -5.09 -15.82
CA CYS A 565 22.32 -3.70 -15.47
C CYS A 565 23.60 -3.60 -14.64
N ASP A 566 24.49 -2.72 -15.09
CA ASP A 566 25.74 -2.33 -14.46
C ASP A 566 25.53 -1.08 -13.60
N THR A 567 25.21 -1.30 -12.33
CA THR A 567 25.15 -0.21 -11.34
C THR A 567 25.45 -0.75 -9.95
N PRO A 568 26.13 0.02 -9.09
CA PRO A 568 26.43 -0.39 -7.71
C PRO A 568 25.18 -0.77 -6.90
N GLY A 569 24.03 -0.18 -7.23
CA GLY A 569 22.75 -0.52 -6.58
C GLY A 569 22.28 -1.97 -6.84
N MET A 570 22.82 -2.63 -7.86
CA MET A 570 22.50 -4.02 -8.20
C MET A 570 23.37 -5.05 -7.48
N ASP A 571 24.55 -4.67 -7.00
CA ASP A 571 25.50 -5.58 -6.35
C ASP A 571 24.87 -6.22 -5.10
N GLY A 572 24.00 -5.46 -4.41
CA GLY A 572 23.20 -5.90 -3.28
C GLY A 572 22.44 -7.21 -3.51
N PHE A 573 21.91 -7.44 -4.72
CA PHE A 573 21.09 -8.61 -5.01
C PHE A 573 21.90 -9.90 -5.21
N PHE A 574 23.24 -9.79 -5.28
CA PHE A 574 24.15 -10.89 -5.57
C PHE A 574 25.30 -11.02 -4.53
N THR A 575 25.17 -10.37 -3.36
CA THR A 575 26.26 -10.20 -2.37
C THR A 575 26.78 -11.45 -1.66
N ASP A 576 26.04 -12.56 -1.70
CA ASP A 576 26.47 -13.81 -1.04
C ASP A 576 27.46 -14.61 -1.90
N ALA A 577 27.69 -14.17 -3.14
CA ALA A 577 28.73 -14.70 -4.01
C ALA A 577 30.07 -14.01 -3.72
N ASP A 578 31.18 -14.67 -4.03
CA ASP A 578 32.50 -14.02 -3.98
C ASP A 578 32.58 -12.98 -5.12
N SER A 579 32.20 -11.74 -4.78
CA SER A 579 31.85 -10.68 -5.74
C SER A 579 32.99 -10.31 -6.70
N ALA A 580 34.22 -10.73 -6.40
CA ALA A 580 35.39 -10.50 -7.24
C ALA A 580 35.49 -11.48 -8.43
N THR A 581 34.79 -12.62 -8.41
CA THR A 581 34.98 -13.69 -9.41
C THR A 581 33.71 -14.27 -10.00
N ASP A 582 32.53 -13.87 -9.52
CA ASP A 582 31.27 -14.39 -10.07
C ASP A 582 31.04 -14.03 -11.55
N PHE A 583 30.17 -14.80 -12.20
CA PHE A 583 29.88 -14.66 -13.63
C PHE A 583 29.42 -13.25 -14.00
N ARG A 584 28.58 -12.61 -13.18
CA ARG A 584 28.10 -11.24 -13.42
C ARG A 584 29.27 -10.26 -13.42
N SER A 585 30.13 -10.27 -12.41
CA SER A 585 31.29 -9.38 -12.29
C SER A 585 32.25 -9.54 -13.48
N ARG A 586 32.47 -10.78 -13.94
CA ARG A 586 33.29 -11.05 -15.13
C ARG A 586 32.65 -10.52 -16.42
N LEU A 587 31.33 -10.69 -16.56
CA LEU A 587 30.57 -10.15 -17.69
C LEU A 587 30.62 -8.62 -17.73
N LEU A 588 30.50 -7.96 -16.58
CA LEU A 588 30.62 -6.50 -16.43
C LEU A 588 32.05 -6.00 -16.66
N ALA A 589 33.06 -6.78 -16.29
CA ALA A 589 34.47 -6.51 -16.62
C ALA A 589 34.79 -6.69 -18.12
N GLY A 590 33.82 -7.09 -18.94
CA GLY A 590 33.95 -7.22 -20.38
C GLY A 590 34.39 -8.60 -20.84
N GLU A 591 34.44 -9.61 -19.97
CA GLU A 591 34.59 -11.00 -20.40
C GLU A 591 33.35 -11.42 -21.18
N ARG A 592 33.55 -11.89 -22.42
CA ARG A 592 32.47 -12.26 -23.34
C ARG A 592 32.58 -13.75 -23.67
N PRO A 593 31.83 -14.61 -22.98
CA PRO A 593 31.74 -16.02 -23.35
C PRO A 593 31.22 -16.20 -24.78
N ASP A 594 31.66 -17.25 -25.46
CA ASP A 594 31.26 -17.62 -26.82
C ASP A 594 29.74 -17.84 -26.99
N TRP A 595 29.06 -18.24 -25.92
CA TRP A 595 27.61 -18.47 -25.88
C TRP A 595 26.76 -17.21 -25.64
N LEU A 596 27.38 -16.05 -25.40
CA LEU A 596 26.68 -14.76 -25.23
C LEU A 596 27.05 -13.79 -26.35
N ARG A 597 26.10 -13.53 -27.26
CA ARG A 597 26.26 -12.51 -28.30
C ARG A 597 25.69 -11.17 -27.84
N PRO A 598 26.51 -10.12 -27.61
CA PRO A 598 25.99 -8.81 -27.27
C PRO A 598 25.12 -8.25 -28.40
N LEU A 599 24.05 -7.54 -28.03
CA LEU A 599 23.19 -6.82 -28.97
C LEU A 599 23.50 -5.33 -28.90
N GLU A 600 23.58 -4.69 -30.07
CA GLU A 600 23.82 -3.25 -30.15
C GLU A 600 22.57 -2.48 -29.69
N LEU A 601 22.72 -1.76 -28.57
CA LEU A 601 21.68 -0.89 -28.03
C LEU A 601 21.79 0.51 -28.62
N PRO A 602 20.66 1.21 -28.84
CA PRO A 602 20.68 2.63 -29.17
C PRO A 602 21.40 3.43 -28.08
N ALA A 603 22.22 4.41 -28.49
CA ALA A 603 23.00 5.26 -27.56
C ALA A 603 22.18 5.91 -26.44
N ARG A 604 20.87 6.15 -26.67
CA ARG A 604 19.94 6.70 -25.68
C ARG A 604 19.65 5.79 -24.47
N LEU A 605 19.97 4.49 -24.54
CA LEU A 605 19.73 3.54 -23.44
C LEU A 605 20.86 3.50 -22.42
N GLY A 606 21.92 4.28 -22.63
CA GLY A 606 23.06 4.39 -21.72
C GLY A 606 23.98 3.18 -21.75
N ASP A 607 25.17 3.38 -21.18
CA ASP A 607 26.22 2.35 -21.14
C ASP A 607 26.02 1.33 -20.00
N ALA A 608 25.21 1.68 -18.99
CA ALA A 608 24.92 0.86 -17.81
C ALA A 608 24.04 -0.36 -18.10
N LEU A 609 23.59 -0.55 -19.35
CA LEU A 609 22.69 -1.64 -19.71
C LEU A 609 23.31 -2.51 -20.79
N HIS A 610 23.27 -3.82 -20.58
CA HIS A 610 23.77 -4.80 -21.52
C HIS A 610 22.69 -5.84 -21.83
N VAL A 611 22.45 -6.07 -23.12
CA VAL A 611 21.55 -7.13 -23.58
C VAL A 611 22.34 -8.12 -24.41
N TYR A 612 22.27 -9.39 -24.02
CA TYR A 612 22.93 -10.50 -24.69
C TYR A 612 21.89 -11.47 -25.23
N ARG A 613 22.17 -12.02 -26.42
CA ARG A 613 21.47 -13.18 -26.95
C ARG A 613 22.24 -14.43 -26.55
N VAL A 614 21.53 -15.39 -25.96
CA VAL A 614 22.09 -16.71 -25.65
C VAL A 614 22.13 -17.54 -26.93
N VAL A 615 23.29 -18.13 -27.21
CA VAL A 615 23.53 -18.94 -28.42
C VAL A 615 23.76 -20.38 -27.99
N ASN A 616 22.92 -21.29 -28.47
CA ASN A 616 22.99 -22.71 -28.08
C ASN A 616 24.12 -23.49 -28.80
N ASP A 617 24.64 -22.99 -29.93
CA ASP A 617 25.75 -23.57 -30.68
C ASP A 617 26.83 -22.51 -30.98
N PRO A 618 28.11 -22.72 -30.61
CA PRO A 618 29.22 -21.94 -31.13
C PRO A 618 29.49 -22.45 -32.55
N GLY A 619 28.75 -21.92 -33.52
CA GLY A 619 29.07 -22.08 -34.93
C GLY A 619 30.33 -21.33 -35.31
#